data_AF-A0A7C5PXG9-F1
#
_entry.id   AF-A0A7C5PXG9-F1
#
_cell.length_a   1.000
_cell.length_b   1.000
_cell.length_c   1.000
_cell.angle_alpha   90.00
_cell.angle_beta   90.00
_cell.angle_gamma   90.00
#
_symmetry.space_group_name_H-M   'P 1'
#
loop_
_entity.id
_entity.type
_entity.pdbx_description
1 polymer ?
#
loop_
_entity_poly.entity_id
_entity_poly.type
_entity_poly.pdbx_seq_one_letter_code
_entity_poly.pdbx_strand_id
1 'polypeptide(L)'
;MRAFTPINDQKPAKLRLLLLATCLLWGLNLRAQTSTLPIGGWRSHFSYHQAIDVAQSDNYVYLATPWALLVVDKSDGSKFKMDKINALSETGVQKVAYNREGKTLMVVYTNNKIDLLHDGQLMTLFDLQNFNAISGDKEVLEIFMDGPDRAYLATNFGVALLDLNKQEFTFTTFTDQTVFDLAIYQGMLYAAMEDGLYRVNPEHPFIEDFGQWERLDESSGFPSDYTARALASFNSKLYVGTDDDIFSFDGQTAASIYSISGFELIFLTEGPTRLMAGFDKPGSISEGKVLYFQPDESYTPAPDCLHRPRAAEEDEQGNVWFADLWGSIYVHYAGDESCSTINYNSPSTHYVYSLTLSGNEVWVATGGVKSNWNVLLRETGLLQLKKGVWLTHDQYTHPELAGSYDFLQVLPHPDGETVYAASFYNGLYKYDGESFFLYNKDNSPLQTHPADTFHTRVAGIAFDESQNLWISNNYSPTPICVLKADGEWQCFNTACGNQSVTHLTIDQNGYKWFSLNEANAGLLVFDEGNLDDPEDDRCRVISTSNSLLPDNTVNCIAVDLDGEVWAGTTKGPIAFACGDDPFNESLCQGNKSIGELDDFGA
;
A
#
# COMPACT_ATOMS: atom_id res chain seq x y z
N MET A 1 -47.85 -0.58 77.98
CA MET A 1 -48.46 0.14 76.85
C MET A 1 -47.63 -0.19 75.62
N ARG A 2 -48.24 -0.96 74.69
CA ARG A 2 -47.75 -1.46 73.38
C ARG A 2 -46.49 -2.34 73.33
N ALA A 3 -46.65 -3.38 72.51
CA ALA A 3 -45.87 -4.60 72.41
C ALA A 3 -44.87 -4.56 71.25
N PHE A 4 -43.80 -5.33 71.40
CA PHE A 4 -42.88 -5.72 70.34
C PHE A 4 -43.50 -6.79 69.42
N THR A 5 -43.26 -6.68 68.12
CA THR A 5 -43.48 -7.72 67.11
C THR A 5 -42.17 -7.97 66.36
N PRO A 6 -41.81 -9.23 66.07
CA PRO A 6 -40.89 -9.58 64.99
C PRO A 6 -41.59 -10.22 63.77
N ILE A 7 -41.16 -9.78 62.59
CA ILE A 7 -40.86 -10.49 61.32
C ILE A 7 -41.77 -11.67 60.91
N ASN A 8 -42.43 -11.62 59.73
CA ASN A 8 -41.92 -12.22 58.47
C ASN A 8 -42.84 -12.04 57.23
N ASP A 9 -42.20 -12.11 56.06
CA ASP A 9 -42.68 -12.50 54.72
C ASP A 9 -43.66 -11.63 53.92
N GLN A 10 -43.18 -11.02 52.83
CA GLN A 10 -43.31 -11.56 51.46
C GLN A 10 -42.75 -10.56 50.41
N LYS A 11 -41.88 -11.06 49.52
CA LYS A 11 -41.43 -10.38 48.29
C LYS A 11 -42.62 -10.04 47.37
N PRO A 12 -42.46 -9.10 46.42
CA PRO A 12 -42.97 -9.36 45.09
C PRO A 12 -41.88 -9.27 44.02
N ALA A 13 -41.79 -10.35 43.24
CA ALA A 13 -40.95 -10.59 42.09
C ALA A 13 -41.17 -9.64 40.89
N LYS A 14 -41.77 -8.46 41.09
CA LYS A 14 -42.09 -7.52 40.01
C LYS A 14 -40.94 -6.58 39.64
N LEU A 15 -39.97 -6.37 40.53
CA LEU A 15 -38.84 -5.47 40.25
C LEU A 15 -37.70 -6.14 39.46
N ARG A 16 -37.58 -7.48 39.53
CA ARG A 16 -36.58 -8.24 38.75
C ARG A 16 -37.00 -8.46 37.29
N LEU A 17 -38.30 -8.47 37.00
CA LEU A 17 -38.79 -8.61 35.62
C LEU A 17 -38.65 -7.30 34.82
N LEU A 18 -38.72 -6.14 35.49
CA LEU A 18 -38.53 -4.84 34.85
C LEU A 18 -37.04 -4.55 34.53
N LEU A 19 -36.12 -4.99 35.40
CA LEU A 19 -34.67 -4.89 35.15
C LEU A 19 -34.17 -5.90 34.09
N LEU A 20 -34.79 -7.08 33.97
CA LEU A 20 -34.49 -7.98 32.86
C LEU A 20 -35.03 -7.44 31.51
N ALA A 21 -36.20 -6.78 31.50
CA ALA A 21 -36.77 -6.22 30.28
C ALA A 21 -36.00 -4.99 29.76
N THR A 22 -35.41 -4.15 30.63
CA THR A 22 -34.56 -3.04 30.20
C THR A 22 -33.16 -3.48 29.77
N CYS A 23 -32.60 -4.57 30.32
CA CYS A 23 -31.35 -5.15 29.81
C CYS A 23 -31.54 -5.92 28.48
N LEU A 24 -32.73 -6.47 28.21
CA LEU A 24 -33.05 -7.11 26.92
C LEU A 24 -33.37 -6.12 25.79
N LEU A 25 -33.72 -4.87 26.11
CA LEU A 25 -33.93 -3.78 25.13
C LEU A 25 -32.65 -3.00 24.78
N TRP A 26 -31.55 -3.20 25.53
CA TRP A 26 -30.22 -2.65 25.21
C TRP A 26 -29.27 -3.72 24.61
N GLY A 27 -29.74 -4.97 24.47
CA GLY A 27 -28.98 -6.09 23.91
C GLY A 27 -29.12 -6.33 22.40
N LEU A 28 -29.76 -5.42 21.64
CA LEU A 28 -30.05 -5.61 20.20
C LEU A 28 -29.46 -4.52 19.28
N ASN A 29 -28.51 -3.72 19.76
CA ASN A 29 -27.70 -2.87 18.90
C ASN A 29 -26.24 -3.37 18.81
N LEU A 30 -26.04 -4.68 18.79
CA LEU A 30 -24.96 -5.24 17.96
C LEU A 30 -25.43 -5.17 16.51
N ARG A 31 -25.56 -3.95 15.98
CA ARG A 31 -25.38 -3.79 14.54
C ARG A 31 -23.92 -4.15 14.34
N ALA A 32 -23.67 -5.35 13.84
CA ALA A 32 -22.54 -5.53 12.94
C ALA A 32 -22.60 -4.31 11.99
N GLN A 33 -21.63 -3.41 12.07
CA GLN A 33 -21.51 -2.34 11.10
C GLN A 33 -21.04 -2.96 9.78
N THR A 34 -21.85 -3.83 9.19
CA THR A 34 -21.87 -3.96 7.75
C THR A 34 -22.55 -2.69 7.28
N SER A 35 -21.78 -1.61 7.13
CA SER A 35 -22.25 -0.54 6.27
C SER A 35 -22.44 -1.21 4.90
N THR A 36 -23.68 -1.47 4.55
CA THR A 36 -24.03 -1.85 3.19
C THR A 36 -23.64 -0.67 2.35
N LEU A 37 -22.57 -0.84 1.57
CA LEU A 37 -22.12 0.19 0.65
C LEU A 37 -23.31 0.50 -0.26
N PRO A 38 -23.85 1.74 -0.26
CA PRO A 38 -25.00 2.06 -1.08
C PRO A 38 -24.63 1.89 -2.55
N ILE A 39 -25.62 1.63 -3.41
CA ILE A 39 -25.40 1.62 -4.86
C ILE A 39 -24.81 2.97 -5.28
N GLY A 40 -23.70 2.93 -6.03
CA GLY A 40 -22.93 4.11 -6.43
C GLY A 40 -21.94 4.63 -5.37
N GLY A 41 -21.90 4.03 -4.18
CA GLY A 41 -20.90 4.31 -3.16
C GLY A 41 -19.55 3.65 -3.49
N TRP A 42 -18.47 4.29 -3.06
CA TRP A 42 -17.10 3.77 -3.19
C TRP A 42 -16.57 3.30 -1.83
N ARG A 43 -15.71 2.28 -1.87
CA ARG A 43 -14.93 1.82 -0.71
C ARG A 43 -13.49 1.57 -1.14
N SER A 44 -12.56 1.97 -0.29
CA SER A 44 -11.13 1.71 -0.43
C SER A 44 -10.70 0.46 0.36
N HIS A 45 -9.77 -0.29 -0.21
CA HIS A 45 -9.09 -1.43 0.41
C HIS A 45 -7.57 -1.32 0.20
N PHE A 46 -6.95 -0.26 0.71
CA PHE A 46 -5.49 -0.10 0.67
C PHE A 46 -4.79 -0.94 1.74
N SER A 47 -3.50 -1.18 1.56
CA SER A 47 -2.63 -1.84 2.55
C SER A 47 -2.19 -0.84 3.62
N TYR A 48 -2.49 -1.12 4.88
CA TYR A 48 -2.30 -0.22 6.03
C TYR A 48 -1.29 -0.76 7.05
N HIS A 49 -0.28 -1.50 6.58
CA HIS A 49 0.66 -2.20 7.46
C HIS A 49 1.88 -1.37 7.86
N GLN A 50 2.19 -0.32 7.09
CA GLN A 50 3.38 0.51 7.31
C GLN A 50 2.97 1.98 7.35
N ALA A 51 3.55 2.70 8.30
CA ALA A 51 3.44 4.14 8.38
C ALA A 51 4.77 4.78 7.94
N ILE A 52 4.67 5.91 7.24
CA ILE A 52 5.80 6.68 6.73
C ILE A 52 6.08 7.91 7.59
N ASP A 53 5.11 8.35 8.39
CA ASP A 53 5.19 9.55 9.21
C ASP A 53 4.13 9.51 10.33
N VAL A 54 4.31 10.32 11.38
CA VAL A 54 3.39 10.40 12.53
C VAL A 54 3.19 11.86 12.94
N ALA A 55 1.95 12.25 13.19
CA ALA A 55 1.61 13.51 13.84
C ALA A 55 0.61 13.28 14.95
N GLN A 56 0.42 14.27 15.82
CA GLN A 56 -0.58 14.18 16.88
C GLN A 56 -1.22 15.52 17.25
N SER A 57 -2.48 15.41 17.66
CA SER A 57 -3.25 16.47 18.33
C SER A 57 -3.50 16.09 19.79
N ASP A 58 -4.16 16.97 20.55
CA ASP A 58 -4.57 16.67 21.93
C ASP A 58 -5.44 15.41 22.05
N ASN A 59 -6.20 15.07 21.00
CA ASN A 59 -7.20 13.98 21.04
C ASN A 59 -6.83 12.78 20.16
N TYR A 60 -6.01 12.98 19.12
CA TYR A 60 -5.77 11.98 18.08
C TYR A 60 -4.29 11.82 17.77
N VAL A 61 -3.89 10.59 17.48
CA VAL A 61 -2.63 10.28 16.78
C VAL A 61 -2.96 9.96 15.33
N TYR A 62 -2.21 10.57 14.41
CA TYR A 62 -2.33 10.40 12.97
C TYR A 62 -1.09 9.68 12.45
N LEU A 63 -1.28 8.45 11.96
CA LEU A 63 -0.24 7.63 11.36
C LEU A 63 -0.40 7.70 9.85
N ALA A 64 0.51 8.37 9.16
CA ALA A 64 0.46 8.50 7.72
C ALA A 64 0.93 7.22 7.04
N THR A 65 0.15 6.71 6.11
CA THR A 65 0.56 5.69 5.14
C THR A 65 0.61 6.35 3.76
N PRO A 66 1.23 5.74 2.74
CA PRO A 66 1.18 6.28 1.38
C PRO A 66 -0.25 6.45 0.82
N TRP A 67 -1.27 5.85 1.44
CA TRP A 67 -2.63 5.79 0.89
C TRP A 67 -3.68 6.56 1.70
N ALA A 68 -3.43 6.77 2.99
CA ALA A 68 -4.41 7.25 3.96
C ALA A 68 -3.73 7.65 5.27
N LEU A 69 -4.42 8.43 6.10
CA LEU A 69 -4.10 8.57 7.52
C LEU A 69 -4.90 7.54 8.33
N LEU A 70 -4.20 6.82 9.21
CA LEU A 70 -4.78 5.93 10.20
C LEU A 70 -4.83 6.67 11.53
N VAL A 71 -6.02 6.80 12.10
CA VAL A 71 -6.27 7.69 13.23
C VAL A 71 -6.64 6.88 14.45
N VAL A 72 -5.96 7.16 15.56
CA VAL A 72 -6.24 6.58 16.88
C VAL A 72 -6.75 7.68 17.81
N ASP A 73 -7.93 7.48 18.38
CA ASP A 73 -8.46 8.33 19.44
C ASP A 73 -7.74 8.01 20.76
N LYS A 74 -7.08 9.00 21.35
CA LYS A 74 -6.29 8.84 22.58
C LYS A 74 -7.17 8.54 23.80
N SER A 75 -8.45 8.91 23.77
CA SER A 75 -9.34 8.80 24.93
C SER A 75 -9.87 7.38 25.17
N ASP A 76 -10.13 6.63 24.09
CA ASP A 76 -10.71 5.29 24.15
C ASP A 76 -9.98 4.24 23.30
N GLY A 77 -8.94 4.64 22.57
CA GLY A 77 -8.16 3.77 21.68
C GLY A 77 -8.91 3.36 20.41
N SER A 78 -10.07 3.97 20.12
CA SER A 78 -10.83 3.68 18.90
C SER A 78 -10.06 4.12 17.67
N LYS A 79 -10.26 3.39 16.57
CA LYS A 79 -9.48 3.53 15.33
C LYS A 79 -10.38 3.81 14.15
N PHE A 80 -9.99 4.76 13.32
CA PHE A 80 -10.64 5.04 12.05
C PHE A 80 -9.61 5.48 11.01
N LYS A 81 -10.06 5.71 9.77
CA LYS A 81 -9.18 6.10 8.66
C LYS A 81 -9.69 7.34 7.96
N MET A 82 -8.76 8.17 7.51
CA MET A 82 -9.01 9.29 6.61
C MET A 82 -8.32 8.99 5.28
N ASP A 83 -9.10 8.81 4.22
CA ASP A 83 -8.63 8.53 2.87
C ASP A 83 -9.40 9.38 1.84
N LYS A 84 -9.06 9.23 0.55
CA LYS A 84 -9.66 10.00 -0.54
C LYS A 84 -11.19 9.87 -0.65
N ILE A 85 -11.76 8.79 -0.10
CA ILE A 85 -13.20 8.55 -0.18
C ILE A 85 -13.96 9.35 0.88
N ASN A 86 -13.36 9.56 2.05
CA ASN A 86 -14.09 10.05 3.23
C ASN A 86 -13.58 11.34 3.86
N ALA A 87 -12.35 11.78 3.57
CA ALA A 87 -11.76 12.92 4.27
C ALA A 87 -10.68 13.68 3.49
N LEU A 88 -9.84 12.98 2.73
CA LEU A 88 -8.67 13.56 2.05
C LEU A 88 -8.98 13.89 0.58
N SER A 89 -8.20 14.78 -0.02
CA SER A 89 -8.34 15.13 -1.44
C SER A 89 -7.56 14.20 -2.37
N GLU A 90 -6.55 13.49 -1.84
CA GLU A 90 -5.61 12.72 -2.65
C GLU A 90 -5.04 11.47 -1.94
N THR A 91 -4.44 10.57 -2.73
CA THR A 91 -3.56 9.49 -2.24
C THR A 91 -2.09 9.85 -2.46
N GLY A 92 -1.15 9.07 -1.92
CA GLY A 92 0.27 9.42 -2.00
C GLY A 92 0.63 10.45 -0.94
N VAL A 93 0.21 10.24 0.31
CA VAL A 93 0.66 11.07 1.43
C VAL A 93 2.19 10.96 1.52
N GLN A 94 2.87 12.09 1.72
CA GLN A 94 4.32 12.20 1.86
C GLN A 94 4.70 12.63 3.27
N LYS A 95 4.06 13.69 3.79
CA LYS A 95 4.32 14.24 5.13
C LYS A 95 3.02 14.65 5.82
N VAL A 96 3.00 14.54 7.14
CA VAL A 96 1.90 15.00 7.99
C VAL A 96 2.44 15.78 9.17
N ALA A 97 1.83 16.92 9.48
CA ALA A 97 2.15 17.67 10.67
C ALA A 97 0.89 18.29 11.27
N TYR A 98 0.84 18.39 12.60
CA TYR A 98 -0.29 19.02 13.29
C TYR A 98 0.19 20.28 14.00
N ASN A 99 -0.37 21.41 13.62
CA ASN A 99 -0.18 22.65 14.36
C ASN A 99 -1.04 22.59 15.64
N ARG A 100 -0.41 22.39 16.80
CA ARG A 100 -1.12 22.29 18.09
C ARG A 100 -1.81 23.59 18.50
N GLU A 101 -1.16 24.73 18.29
CA GLU A 101 -1.70 26.05 18.67
C GLU A 101 -2.85 26.50 17.77
N GLY A 102 -2.67 26.33 16.46
CA GLY A 102 -3.64 26.65 15.40
C GLY A 102 -4.65 25.54 15.10
N LYS A 103 -4.53 24.38 15.75
CA LYS A 103 -5.42 23.21 15.62
C LYS A 103 -5.68 22.79 14.18
N THR A 104 -4.62 22.77 13.37
CA THR A 104 -4.71 22.46 11.94
C THR A 104 -3.81 21.28 11.62
N LEU A 105 -4.39 20.23 11.04
CA LEU A 105 -3.64 19.12 10.47
C LEU A 105 -3.28 19.47 9.02
N MET A 106 -1.99 19.40 8.70
CA MET A 106 -1.46 19.58 7.36
C MET A 106 -1.04 18.23 6.80
N VAL A 107 -1.46 17.93 5.57
CA VAL A 107 -1.09 16.71 4.83
C VAL A 107 -0.50 17.13 3.49
N VAL A 108 0.75 16.77 3.24
CA VAL A 108 1.44 17.04 1.97
C VAL A 108 1.49 15.74 1.17
N TYR A 109 1.14 15.82 -0.12
CA TYR A 109 1.12 14.69 -1.04
C TYR A 109 2.34 14.70 -1.97
N THR A 110 2.71 13.53 -2.51
CA THR A 110 3.81 13.37 -3.48
C THR A 110 3.61 14.12 -4.78
N ASN A 111 2.37 14.53 -5.10
CA ASN A 111 2.07 15.39 -6.24
C ASN A 111 2.05 16.89 -5.87
N ASN A 112 2.51 17.24 -4.67
CA ASN A 112 2.62 18.58 -4.11
C ASN A 112 1.29 19.31 -3.86
N LYS A 113 0.17 18.58 -3.83
CA LYS A 113 -1.04 19.09 -3.19
C LYS A 113 -0.84 19.14 -1.68
N ILE A 114 -1.55 20.06 -1.04
CA ILE A 114 -1.53 20.20 0.41
C ILE A 114 -2.98 20.25 0.89
N ASP A 115 -3.34 19.37 1.81
CA ASP A 115 -4.60 19.45 2.54
C ASP A 115 -4.37 20.10 3.91
N LEU A 116 -5.23 21.05 4.26
CA LEU A 116 -5.35 21.66 5.57
C LEU A 116 -6.70 21.26 6.16
N LEU A 117 -6.69 20.51 7.25
CA LEU A 117 -7.88 20.10 7.98
C LEU A 117 -7.96 20.87 9.30
N HIS A 118 -8.95 21.75 9.41
CA HIS A 118 -9.20 22.59 10.58
C HIS A 118 -10.67 22.47 10.98
N ASP A 119 -10.94 22.15 12.25
CA ASP A 119 -12.31 21.96 12.78
C ASP A 119 -13.21 21.04 11.92
N GLY A 120 -12.60 20.01 11.31
CA GLY A 120 -13.28 19.05 10.43
C GLY A 120 -13.59 19.55 9.02
N GLN A 121 -13.15 20.76 8.66
CA GLN A 121 -13.24 21.29 7.30
C GLN A 121 -11.93 21.08 6.56
N LEU A 122 -12.02 20.44 5.38
CA LEU A 122 -10.88 20.24 4.49
C LEU A 122 -10.75 21.42 3.53
N MET A 123 -9.55 21.96 3.43
CA MET A 123 -9.13 22.84 2.35
C MET A 123 -7.93 22.25 1.61
N THR A 124 -7.96 22.28 0.28
CA THR A 124 -6.84 21.82 -0.55
C THR A 124 -6.19 23.00 -1.24
N LEU A 125 -4.87 23.12 -1.09
CA LEU A 125 -4.03 24.09 -1.77
C LEU A 125 -3.32 23.43 -2.97
N PHE A 126 -3.26 24.18 -4.07
CA PHE A 126 -2.67 23.74 -5.34
C PHE A 126 -1.44 24.55 -5.72
N ASP A 127 -1.06 25.53 -4.89
CA ASP A 127 -0.03 26.52 -5.15
C ASP A 127 1.32 25.85 -5.43
N LEU A 128 1.78 24.96 -4.54
CA LEU A 128 3.04 24.25 -4.72
C LEU A 128 2.99 23.32 -5.93
N GLN A 129 1.89 22.59 -6.15
CA GLN A 129 1.68 21.77 -7.35
C GLN A 129 1.81 22.58 -8.64
N ASN A 130 1.16 23.74 -8.71
CA ASN A 130 1.09 24.59 -9.91
C ASN A 130 2.27 25.56 -10.05
N PHE A 131 3.19 25.58 -9.08
CA PHE A 131 4.36 26.45 -9.12
C PHE A 131 5.36 26.01 -10.19
N ASN A 132 5.38 26.71 -11.32
CA ASN A 132 6.18 26.35 -12.50
C ASN A 132 7.55 27.07 -12.58
N ALA A 133 7.92 27.84 -11.56
CA ALA A 133 9.21 28.53 -11.56
C ALA A 133 10.39 27.60 -11.22
N ILE A 134 10.12 26.46 -10.58
CA ILE A 134 11.09 25.41 -10.30
C ILE A 134 10.98 24.35 -11.40
N SER A 135 12.12 24.01 -12.01
CA SER A 135 12.22 22.88 -12.93
C SER A 135 12.70 21.65 -12.16
N GLY A 136 11.94 20.55 -12.21
CA GLY A 136 12.28 19.31 -11.50
C GLY A 136 11.31 19.01 -10.35
N ASP A 137 11.74 18.11 -9.46
CA ASP A 137 10.97 17.69 -8.30
C ASP A 137 10.88 18.83 -7.26
N LYS A 138 9.73 18.92 -6.58
CA LYS A 138 9.44 19.92 -5.53
C LYS A 138 9.13 19.21 -4.21
N GLU A 139 9.99 18.28 -3.83
CA GLU A 139 9.78 17.42 -2.68
C GLU A 139 9.79 18.23 -1.38
N VAL A 140 8.80 17.97 -0.52
CA VAL A 140 8.75 18.49 0.85
C VAL A 140 9.32 17.40 1.77
N LEU A 141 10.46 17.68 2.38
CA LEU A 141 11.19 16.75 3.23
C LEU A 141 10.79 16.88 4.70
N GLU A 142 10.36 18.04 5.16
CA GLU A 142 9.89 18.23 6.54
C GLU A 142 8.94 19.43 6.68
N ILE A 143 8.06 19.38 7.68
CA ILE A 143 7.10 20.45 8.02
C ILE A 143 7.35 20.90 9.46
N PHE A 144 7.94 22.09 9.63
CA PHE A 144 8.12 22.70 10.95
C PHE A 144 6.97 23.68 11.24
N MET A 145 6.22 23.40 12.32
CA MET A 145 5.10 24.25 12.77
C MET A 145 5.59 25.25 13.82
N ASP A 146 5.35 26.55 13.57
CA ASP A 146 5.71 27.63 14.49
C ASP A 146 4.48 28.47 14.85
N GLY A 147 4.22 28.61 16.15
CA GLY A 147 3.05 29.33 16.65
C GLY A 147 1.72 28.82 16.06
N PRO A 148 0.66 29.66 16.05
CA PRO A 148 -0.67 29.23 15.61
C PRO A 148 -0.87 29.25 14.10
N ASP A 149 0.03 29.86 13.32
CA ASP A 149 -0.25 30.22 11.92
C ASP A 149 0.89 30.02 10.93
N ARG A 150 2.07 29.54 11.34
CA ARG A 150 3.22 29.35 10.44
C ARG A 150 3.51 27.87 10.26
N ALA A 151 3.60 27.45 9.00
CA ALA A 151 4.16 26.17 8.60
C ALA A 151 5.35 26.41 7.66
N TYR A 152 6.55 26.17 8.15
CA TYR A 152 7.76 26.17 7.33
C TYR A 152 7.94 24.81 6.67
N LEU A 153 8.20 24.81 5.37
CA LEU A 153 8.45 23.62 4.58
C LEU A 153 9.94 23.54 4.24
N ALA A 154 10.58 22.47 4.70
CA ALA A 154 11.92 22.06 4.26
C ALA A 154 11.76 21.33 2.93
N THR A 155 12.47 21.76 1.89
CA THR A 155 12.29 21.24 0.53
C THR A 155 13.62 21.02 -0.17
N ASN A 156 13.61 20.25 -1.25
CA ASN A 156 14.77 20.06 -2.11
C ASN A 156 15.15 21.32 -2.92
N PHE A 157 14.36 22.40 -2.84
CA PHE A 157 14.63 23.67 -3.50
C PHE A 157 14.85 24.84 -2.52
N GLY A 158 14.83 24.57 -1.21
CA GLY A 158 15.02 25.57 -0.16
C GLY A 158 13.93 25.56 0.91
N VAL A 159 13.60 26.75 1.43
CA VAL A 159 12.65 26.94 2.54
C VAL A 159 11.43 27.73 2.05
N ALA A 160 10.22 27.22 2.30
CA ALA A 160 8.98 27.96 2.03
C ALA A 160 8.18 28.17 3.31
N LEU A 161 7.56 29.34 3.47
CA LEU A 161 6.64 29.59 4.60
C LEU A 161 5.20 29.68 4.09
N LEU A 162 4.33 28.82 4.63
CA LEU A 162 2.89 28.89 4.47
C LEU A 162 2.24 29.54 5.70
N ASP A 163 1.43 30.58 5.48
CA ASP A 163 0.56 31.14 6.50
C ASP A 163 -0.74 30.32 6.53
N LEU A 164 -1.01 29.60 7.63
CA LEU A 164 -2.14 28.68 7.76
C LEU A 164 -3.49 29.41 7.91
N ASN A 165 -3.48 30.66 8.35
CA ASN A 165 -4.69 31.48 8.47
C ASN A 165 -5.07 32.10 7.13
N LYS A 166 -4.08 32.67 6.42
CA LYS A 166 -4.28 33.26 5.09
C LYS A 166 -4.34 32.21 3.99
N GLN A 167 -3.81 31.01 4.24
CA GLN A 167 -3.70 29.89 3.30
C GLN A 167 -2.86 30.27 2.07
N GLU A 168 -1.81 31.04 2.29
CA GLU A 168 -0.97 31.62 1.25
C GLU A 168 0.52 31.46 1.61
N PHE A 169 1.35 31.15 0.61
CA PHE A 169 2.79 31.17 0.78
C PHE A 169 3.28 32.62 0.96
N THR A 170 3.97 32.89 2.07
CA THR A 170 4.45 34.23 2.41
C THR A 170 5.81 34.52 1.79
N PHE A 171 6.74 33.56 1.82
CA PHE A 171 8.03 33.67 1.16
C PHE A 171 8.59 32.31 0.74
N THR A 172 9.62 32.35 -0.10
CA THR A 172 10.47 31.19 -0.40
C THR A 172 11.93 31.65 -0.48
N THR A 173 12.81 31.02 0.29
CA THR A 173 14.26 31.16 0.17
C THR A 173 14.75 30.01 -0.70
N PHE A 174 15.26 30.32 -1.89
CA PHE A 174 15.79 29.31 -2.81
C PHE A 174 17.23 28.97 -2.50
N THR A 175 17.55 27.67 -2.50
CA THR A 175 18.90 27.13 -2.33
C THR A 175 19.21 26.14 -3.45
N ASP A 176 20.49 25.93 -3.73
CA ASP A 176 20.97 24.89 -4.65
C ASP A 176 21.15 23.53 -3.97
N GLN A 177 20.98 23.49 -2.65
CA GLN A 177 21.10 22.33 -1.79
C GLN A 177 19.78 21.99 -1.11
N THR A 178 19.59 20.71 -0.81
CA THR A 178 18.41 20.23 -0.09
C THR A 178 18.38 20.77 1.34
N VAL A 179 17.21 21.25 1.77
CA VAL A 179 16.93 21.50 3.18
C VAL A 179 16.21 20.28 3.73
N PHE A 180 16.85 19.58 4.66
CA PHE A 180 16.34 18.35 5.25
C PHE A 180 15.35 18.60 6.38
N ASP A 181 15.62 19.62 7.21
CA ASP A 181 14.84 19.90 8.41
C ASP A 181 14.96 21.38 8.82
N LEU A 182 14.01 21.86 9.62
CA LEU A 182 13.89 23.24 10.08
C LEU A 182 13.53 23.28 11.56
N ALA A 183 14.08 24.24 12.30
CA ALA A 183 13.70 24.48 13.68
C ALA A 183 13.85 25.95 14.05
N ILE A 184 13.01 26.44 14.97
CA ILE A 184 13.24 27.71 15.65
C ILE A 184 13.87 27.46 17.01
N TYR A 185 14.98 28.17 17.27
CA TYR A 185 15.67 28.14 18.55
C TYR A 185 16.19 29.53 18.90
N GLN A 186 15.92 29.99 20.12
CA GLN A 186 16.30 31.34 20.59
C GLN A 186 15.94 32.48 19.63
N GLY A 187 14.81 32.35 18.92
CA GLY A 187 14.30 33.36 17.98
C GLY A 187 14.99 33.40 16.61
N MET A 188 15.89 32.44 16.32
CA MET A 188 16.48 32.24 15.00
C MET A 188 15.85 31.03 14.33
N LEU A 189 15.64 31.09 13.02
CA LEU A 189 15.27 29.96 12.18
C LEU A 189 16.54 29.24 11.74
N TYR A 190 16.59 27.93 11.96
CA TYR A 190 17.68 27.05 11.58
C TYR A 190 17.25 26.14 10.44
N ALA A 191 18.17 25.87 9.51
CA ALA A 191 17.99 24.94 8.40
C ALA A 191 19.12 23.92 8.36
N ALA A 192 18.76 22.64 8.43
CA ALA A 192 19.68 21.52 8.27
C ALA A 192 19.83 21.21 6.78
N MET A 193 21.05 21.25 6.26
CA MET A 193 21.35 21.16 4.83
C MET A 193 22.53 20.21 4.54
N GLU A 194 22.70 19.88 3.26
CA GLU A 194 23.76 18.99 2.75
C GLU A 194 25.17 19.40 3.18
N ASP A 195 25.45 20.70 3.26
CA ASP A 195 26.77 21.24 3.65
C ASP A 195 26.79 21.86 5.06
N GLY A 196 25.77 21.65 5.88
CA GLY A 196 25.80 21.97 7.30
C GLY A 196 24.54 22.68 7.81
N LEU A 197 24.67 23.31 8.97
CA LEU A 197 23.58 24.02 9.65
C LEU A 197 23.65 25.52 9.35
N TYR A 198 22.55 26.08 8.86
CA TYR A 198 22.41 27.52 8.61
C TYR A 198 21.41 28.13 9.57
N ARG A 199 21.53 29.44 9.85
CA ARG A 199 20.52 30.20 10.60
C ARG A 199 20.24 31.57 10.01
N VAL A 200 19.03 32.07 10.25
CA VAL A 200 18.62 33.43 9.90
C VAL A 200 17.64 33.98 10.95
N ASN A 201 17.54 35.30 11.06
CA ASN A 201 16.43 35.91 11.78
C ASN A 201 15.15 35.73 10.94
N PRO A 202 14.09 35.07 11.44
CA PRO A 202 12.85 34.84 10.68
C PRO A 202 12.14 36.14 10.26
N GLU A 203 12.43 37.26 10.91
CA GLU A 203 11.89 38.59 10.60
C GLU A 203 12.87 39.45 9.78
N HIS A 204 13.91 38.84 9.18
CA HIS A 204 14.84 39.56 8.31
C HIS A 204 14.10 40.07 7.05
N PRO A 205 14.24 41.36 6.66
CA PRO A 205 13.49 41.93 5.54
C PRO A 205 13.86 41.37 4.16
N PHE A 206 14.92 40.57 4.09
CA PHE A 206 15.41 39.88 2.89
C PHE A 206 15.63 38.39 3.17
N ILE A 207 14.74 37.74 3.92
CA ILE A 207 14.87 36.32 4.27
C ILE A 207 14.91 35.40 3.03
N GLU A 208 14.28 35.82 1.94
CA GLU A 208 14.28 35.15 0.64
C GLU A 208 15.67 35.09 -0.03
N ASP A 209 16.60 35.97 0.37
CA ASP A 209 17.99 35.95 -0.08
C ASP A 209 18.82 35.02 0.81
N PHE A 210 19.21 33.86 0.27
CA PHE A 210 20.03 32.88 0.98
C PHE A 210 21.38 33.47 1.43
N GLY A 211 21.88 34.53 0.80
CA GLY A 211 23.08 35.25 1.24
C GLY A 211 22.96 35.90 2.62
N GLN A 212 21.75 35.97 3.19
CA GLN A 212 21.50 36.47 4.55
C GLN A 212 21.56 35.37 5.62
N TRP A 213 21.68 34.10 5.22
CA TRP A 213 21.78 32.97 6.13
C TRP A 213 23.23 32.74 6.54
N GLU A 214 23.46 32.53 7.83
CA GLU A 214 24.78 32.29 8.41
C GLU A 214 25.00 30.79 8.59
N ARG A 215 26.01 30.23 7.92
CA ARG A 215 26.47 28.85 8.16
C ARG A 215 27.22 28.75 9.49
N LEU A 216 26.89 27.75 10.30
CA LEU A 216 27.61 27.44 11.54
C LEU A 216 28.76 26.46 11.29
N ASP A 217 29.93 26.77 11.83
CA ASP A 217 31.18 26.04 11.60
C ASP A 217 31.93 25.76 12.91
N GLU A 218 33.25 25.52 12.81
CA GLU A 218 34.16 25.28 13.94
C GLU A 218 34.10 26.36 15.02
N SER A 219 33.80 27.62 14.66
CA SER A 219 33.64 28.70 15.63
C SER A 219 32.45 28.51 16.56
N SER A 220 31.46 27.73 16.11
CA SER A 220 30.25 27.35 16.86
C SER A 220 30.34 25.94 17.43
N GLY A 221 31.49 25.27 17.32
CA GLY A 221 31.71 23.91 17.83
C GLY A 221 31.27 22.77 16.90
N PHE A 222 30.84 23.07 15.68
CA PHE A 222 30.55 22.06 14.65
C PHE A 222 31.81 21.69 13.85
N PRO A 223 31.83 20.55 13.13
CA PRO A 223 32.91 20.25 12.19
C PRO A 223 33.02 21.31 11.07
N SER A 224 34.17 21.40 10.40
CA SER A 224 34.33 22.29 9.24
C SER A 224 33.49 21.85 8.04
N ASP A 225 33.37 20.55 7.84
CA ASP A 225 32.63 19.89 6.76
C ASP A 225 31.74 18.80 7.37
N TYR A 226 30.43 18.95 7.22
CA TYR A 226 29.43 18.04 7.78
C TYR A 226 28.08 18.26 7.10
N THR A 227 27.29 17.19 7.01
CA THR A 227 25.86 17.26 6.68
C THR A 227 25.07 17.53 7.95
N ALA A 228 24.08 18.42 7.94
CA ALA A 228 23.05 18.48 8.98
C ALA A 228 21.76 17.85 8.44
N ARG A 229 21.13 16.93 9.18
CA ARG A 229 19.99 16.14 8.68
C ARG A 229 18.68 16.30 9.44
N ALA A 230 18.74 16.47 10.76
CA ALA A 230 17.55 16.58 11.60
C ALA A 230 17.78 17.56 12.76
N LEU A 231 16.73 18.24 13.18
CA LEU A 231 16.72 19.30 14.18
C LEU A 231 15.59 19.10 15.18
N ALA A 232 15.86 19.39 16.46
CA ALA A 232 14.79 19.47 17.46
C ALA A 232 15.17 20.41 18.61
N SER A 233 14.21 21.17 19.13
CA SER A 233 14.42 22.08 20.25
C SER A 233 13.94 21.42 21.54
N PHE A 234 14.87 20.93 22.36
CA PHE A 234 14.51 20.21 23.58
C PHE A 234 15.28 20.74 24.79
N ASN A 235 14.60 20.85 25.94
CA ASN A 235 15.18 21.29 27.20
C ASN A 235 16.13 22.52 27.10
N SER A 236 15.70 23.57 26.38
CA SER A 236 16.46 24.80 26.15
C SER A 236 17.78 24.64 25.38
N LYS A 237 17.91 23.60 24.56
CA LYS A 237 18.99 23.42 23.58
C LYS A 237 18.42 23.07 22.21
N LEU A 238 19.18 23.37 21.16
CA LEU A 238 18.94 22.83 19.83
C LEU A 238 19.76 21.54 19.68
N TYR A 239 19.12 20.45 19.28
CA TYR A 239 19.80 19.21 18.92
C TYR A 239 19.92 19.15 17.41
N VAL A 240 21.11 18.77 16.94
CA VAL A 240 21.48 18.77 15.53
C VAL A 240 22.06 17.42 15.21
N GLY A 241 21.36 16.69 14.37
CA GLY A 241 21.85 15.47 13.78
C GLY A 241 22.77 15.74 12.61
N THR A 242 23.99 15.22 12.67
CA THR A 242 24.95 15.31 11.57
C THR A 242 25.27 13.92 11.01
N ASP A 243 26.35 13.77 10.22
CA ASP A 243 26.69 12.50 9.54
C ASP A 243 26.69 11.28 10.47
N ASP A 244 27.56 11.26 11.49
CA ASP A 244 27.67 10.16 12.46
C ASP A 244 27.28 10.58 13.89
N ASP A 245 26.99 11.87 14.13
CA ASP A 245 26.88 12.44 15.47
C ASP A 245 25.54 13.13 15.73
N ILE A 246 25.15 13.22 17.01
CA ILE A 246 24.15 14.17 17.49
C ILE A 246 24.87 15.20 18.36
N PHE A 247 24.73 16.47 18.00
CA PHE A 247 25.21 17.60 18.77
C PHE A 247 24.08 18.21 19.59
N SER A 248 24.37 18.67 20.80
CA SER A 248 23.55 19.67 21.49
C SER A 248 24.20 21.04 21.39
N PHE A 249 23.40 22.06 21.10
CA PHE A 249 23.83 23.42 20.82
C PHE A 249 23.09 24.40 21.73
N ASP A 250 23.84 25.18 22.50
CA ASP A 250 23.28 26.13 23.47
C ASP A 250 23.00 27.52 22.88
N GLY A 251 23.30 27.74 21.60
CA GLY A 251 23.21 29.02 20.90
C GLY A 251 24.57 29.65 20.62
N GLN A 252 25.64 29.16 21.25
CA GLN A 252 27.02 29.61 21.09
C GLN A 252 27.97 28.48 20.76
N THR A 253 27.90 27.35 21.46
CA THR A 253 28.82 26.21 21.28
C THR A 253 28.06 24.90 21.19
N ALA A 254 28.45 24.06 20.24
CA ALA A 254 27.95 22.71 20.06
C ALA A 254 28.85 21.69 20.78
N ALA A 255 28.23 20.65 21.32
CA ALA A 255 28.92 19.50 21.91
C ALA A 255 28.30 18.19 21.38
N SER A 256 29.13 17.27 20.90
CA SER A 256 28.67 15.93 20.52
C SER A 256 28.26 15.16 21.77
N ILE A 257 27.03 14.65 21.78
CA ILE A 257 26.45 13.88 22.90
C ILE A 257 26.28 12.40 22.56
N TYR A 258 26.28 12.07 21.28
CA TYR A 258 26.13 10.71 20.78
C TYR A 258 26.79 10.58 19.41
N SER A 259 27.37 9.41 19.15
CA SER A 259 28.03 9.08 17.89
C SER A 259 27.75 7.62 17.53
N ILE A 260 27.39 7.37 16.29
CA ILE A 260 27.17 6.03 15.75
C ILE A 260 27.61 5.96 14.29
N SER A 261 28.64 5.15 14.02
CA SER A 261 29.16 5.01 12.65
C SER A 261 28.32 4.04 11.82
N GLY A 262 28.13 4.38 10.54
CA GLY A 262 27.48 3.53 9.54
C GLY A 262 25.95 3.53 9.62
N PHE A 263 25.38 4.45 10.39
CA PHE A 263 23.96 4.72 10.49
C PHE A 263 23.69 6.13 10.00
N GLU A 264 22.51 6.31 9.42
CA GLU A 264 22.00 7.62 9.05
C GLU A 264 20.91 8.02 10.04
N LEU A 265 21.02 9.22 10.61
CA LEU A 265 19.94 9.79 11.39
C LEU A 265 18.80 10.20 10.47
N ILE A 266 17.59 9.74 10.79
CA ILE A 266 16.37 9.94 10.00
C ILE A 266 15.49 11.03 10.59
N PHE A 267 15.38 11.08 11.92
CA PHE A 267 14.60 12.12 12.60
C PHE A 267 15.17 12.42 13.98
N LEU A 268 14.94 13.66 14.42
CA LEU A 268 14.95 14.10 15.81
C LEU A 268 13.57 14.66 16.10
N THR A 269 12.92 14.18 17.14
CA THR A 269 11.57 14.66 17.50
C THR A 269 11.50 14.93 18.99
N GLU A 270 11.05 16.13 19.34
CA GLU A 270 10.79 16.52 20.72
C GLU A 270 9.48 15.88 21.21
N GLY A 271 9.57 15.19 22.34
CA GLY A 271 8.42 14.69 23.08
C GLY A 271 8.17 15.52 24.35
N PRO A 272 7.00 15.36 24.99
CA PRO A 272 6.70 15.99 26.27
C PRO A 272 7.74 15.73 27.37
N THR A 273 8.44 14.58 27.34
CA THR A 273 9.38 14.19 28.40
C THR A 273 10.80 13.89 27.92
N ARG A 274 10.98 13.57 26.63
CA ARG A 274 12.25 13.12 26.07
C ARG A 274 12.42 13.59 24.63
N LEU A 275 13.66 13.65 24.19
CA LEU A 275 14.01 13.74 22.77
C LEU A 275 14.12 12.32 22.20
N MET A 276 13.61 12.10 20.99
CA MET A 276 13.70 10.81 20.30
C MET A 276 14.58 10.96 19.06
N ALA A 277 15.48 10.01 18.84
CA ALA A 277 16.36 9.98 17.68
C ALA A 277 16.23 8.63 16.96
N GLY A 278 15.83 8.66 15.70
CA GLY A 278 15.68 7.48 14.85
C GLY A 278 16.81 7.34 13.84
N PHE A 279 17.35 6.14 13.70
CA PHE A 279 18.46 5.81 12.82
C PHE A 279 18.08 4.67 11.88
N ASP A 280 18.47 4.78 10.61
CA ASP A 280 18.39 3.70 9.62
C ASP A 280 19.82 3.33 9.19
N LYS A 281 20.04 2.07 8.80
CA LYS A 281 21.34 1.63 8.31
C LYS A 281 21.28 1.50 6.80
N PRO A 282 21.98 2.33 6.02
CA PRO A 282 21.95 2.26 4.57
C PRO A 282 22.25 0.87 4.04
N GLY A 283 21.41 0.39 3.12
CA GLY A 283 21.52 -0.94 2.51
C GLY A 283 21.04 -2.11 3.38
N SER A 284 20.59 -1.84 4.62
CA SER A 284 19.93 -2.84 5.46
C SER A 284 18.41 -2.61 5.48
N ILE A 285 17.65 -3.69 5.67
CA ILE A 285 16.18 -3.64 5.78
C ILE A 285 15.70 -3.90 7.20
N SER A 286 16.60 -4.18 8.15
CA SER A 286 16.22 -4.70 9.47
C SER A 286 17.11 -4.23 10.62
N GLU A 287 17.98 -3.23 10.42
CA GLU A 287 18.97 -2.82 11.42
C GLU A 287 18.73 -1.43 12.02
N GLY A 288 17.60 -0.77 11.71
CA GLY A 288 17.25 0.54 12.28
C GLY A 288 17.05 0.53 13.80
N LYS A 289 17.14 1.70 14.42
CA LYS A 289 17.12 1.87 15.89
C LYS A 289 16.49 3.20 16.28
N VAL A 290 15.92 3.25 17.49
CA VAL A 290 15.49 4.51 18.12
C VAL A 290 16.10 4.64 19.51
N LEU A 291 16.54 5.85 19.86
CA LEU A 291 17.04 6.21 21.19
C LEU A 291 16.14 7.25 21.83
N TYR A 292 15.97 7.15 23.16
CA TYR A 292 15.31 8.15 23.98
C TYR A 292 16.36 8.90 24.80
N PHE A 293 16.47 10.21 24.57
CA PHE A 293 17.34 11.12 25.31
C PHE A 293 16.54 11.87 26.36
N GLN A 294 17.02 11.84 27.60
CA GLN A 294 16.44 12.56 28.74
C GLN A 294 16.90 14.02 28.75
N PRO A 295 16.26 14.90 29.56
CA PRO A 295 16.68 16.30 29.69
C PRO A 295 18.15 16.50 30.08
N ASP A 296 18.75 15.53 30.78
CA ASP A 296 20.16 15.54 31.17
C ASP A 296 21.10 14.92 30.10
N GLU A 297 20.59 14.67 28.90
CA GLU A 297 21.29 14.08 27.75
C GLU A 297 21.69 12.61 27.94
N SER A 298 21.33 11.98 29.07
CA SER A 298 21.42 10.52 29.20
C SER A 298 20.44 9.84 28.25
N TYR A 299 20.78 8.64 27.75
CA TYR A 299 19.94 7.96 26.77
C TYR A 299 19.70 6.48 27.08
N THR A 300 18.59 5.97 26.57
CA THR A 300 18.22 4.56 26.58
C THR A 300 17.69 4.15 25.21
N PRO A 301 17.98 2.93 24.73
CA PRO A 301 17.35 2.45 23.50
C PRO A 301 15.83 2.26 23.70
N ALA A 302 15.08 2.50 22.63
CA ALA A 302 13.70 2.04 22.52
C ALA A 302 13.66 0.49 22.51
N PRO A 303 12.49 -0.13 22.80
CA PRO A 303 12.36 -1.58 22.68
C PRO A 303 12.68 -2.07 21.27
N ASP A 304 13.18 -3.31 21.18
CA ASP A 304 13.63 -3.96 19.94
C ASP A 304 12.44 -4.41 19.07
N CYS A 305 11.75 -3.44 18.47
CA CYS A 305 10.58 -3.65 17.62
C CYS A 305 10.63 -2.88 16.29
N LEU A 306 11.65 -2.03 16.11
CA LEU A 306 11.80 -1.13 14.97
C LEU A 306 12.97 -1.59 14.11
N HIS A 307 12.84 -1.39 12.80
CA HIS A 307 13.75 -1.96 11.82
C HIS A 307 14.09 -0.96 10.72
N ARG A 308 13.15 -0.08 10.36
CA ARG A 308 13.32 1.03 9.41
C ARG A 308 12.54 2.26 9.88
N PRO A 309 12.93 2.88 11.01
CA PRO A 309 12.16 3.96 11.61
C PRO A 309 12.14 5.20 10.70
N ARG A 310 11.01 5.91 10.68
CA ARG A 310 10.77 7.11 9.87
C ARG A 310 10.33 8.32 10.66
N ALA A 311 9.53 8.12 11.69
CA ALA A 311 9.12 9.17 12.62
C ALA A 311 8.73 8.54 13.96
N ALA A 312 8.78 9.33 15.03
CA ALA A 312 8.25 8.94 16.33
C ALA A 312 7.62 10.14 17.04
N GLU A 313 6.46 9.93 17.67
CA GLU A 313 5.73 10.96 18.40
C GLU A 313 5.40 10.46 19.81
N GLU A 314 5.76 11.24 20.84
CA GLU A 314 5.44 10.93 22.24
C GLU A 314 4.18 11.68 22.66
N ASP A 315 3.15 10.95 23.11
CA ASP A 315 1.93 11.56 23.63
C ASP A 315 2.07 12.03 25.09
N GLU A 316 1.06 12.74 25.58
CA GLU A 316 1.03 13.32 26.93
C GLU A 316 1.00 12.26 28.05
N GLN A 317 0.75 10.99 27.72
CA GLN A 317 0.82 9.86 28.65
C GLN A 317 2.18 9.18 28.64
N GLY A 318 3.09 9.59 27.76
CA GLY A 318 4.42 9.00 27.59
C GLY A 318 4.44 7.77 26.70
N ASN A 319 3.38 7.51 25.93
CA ASN A 319 3.43 6.47 24.89
C ASN A 319 4.14 7.03 23.67
N VAL A 320 4.92 6.19 22.99
CA VAL A 320 5.64 6.57 21.78
C VAL A 320 5.05 5.82 20.59
N TRP A 321 4.57 6.57 19.60
CA TRP A 321 3.96 6.07 18.37
C TRP A 321 4.97 6.13 17.25
N PHE A 322 5.14 5.03 16.51
CA PHE A 322 6.20 4.92 15.50
C PHE A 322 5.64 4.79 14.09
N ALA A 323 6.32 5.46 13.16
CA ALA A 323 6.32 5.12 11.75
C ALA A 323 7.57 4.28 11.43
N ASP A 324 7.36 3.12 10.82
CA ASP A 324 8.41 2.19 10.42
C ASP A 324 8.06 1.58 9.05
N LEU A 325 9.05 1.54 8.14
CA LEU A 325 8.87 0.96 6.79
C LEU A 325 8.98 -0.57 6.79
N TRP A 326 9.11 -1.21 7.95
CA TRP A 326 9.24 -2.64 8.08
C TRP A 326 8.23 -3.20 9.07
N GLY A 327 7.48 -4.20 8.62
CA GLY A 327 6.53 -4.90 9.46
C GLY A 327 5.22 -4.14 9.67
N SER A 328 4.93 -3.79 10.92
CA SER A 328 3.64 -3.28 11.40
C SER A 328 3.74 -1.84 11.88
N ILE A 329 2.61 -1.24 12.26
CA ILE A 329 2.61 0.01 13.01
C ILE A 329 2.80 -0.31 14.49
N TYR A 330 3.80 0.31 15.12
CA TYR A 330 4.18 0.04 16.50
C TYR A 330 3.84 1.21 17.43
N VAL A 331 3.51 0.86 18.67
CA VAL A 331 3.40 1.80 19.79
C VAL A 331 4.12 1.21 21.00
N HIS A 332 4.93 2.01 21.68
CA HIS A 332 5.53 1.67 22.95
C HIS A 332 4.75 2.39 24.06
N TYR A 333 3.92 1.66 24.78
CA TYR A 333 3.15 2.22 25.90
C TYR A 333 4.07 2.52 27.09
N ALA A 334 3.78 3.60 27.80
CA ALA A 334 4.57 4.02 28.95
C ALA A 334 4.63 2.91 30.02
N GLY A 335 5.84 2.46 30.34
CA GLY A 335 6.09 1.44 31.37
C GLY A 335 6.14 0.00 30.86
N ASP A 336 5.87 -0.24 29.58
CA ASP A 336 6.03 -1.56 28.97
C ASP A 336 7.49 -1.84 28.59
N GLU A 337 7.89 -3.11 28.57
CA GLU A 337 9.23 -3.53 28.12
C GLU A 337 9.32 -3.76 26.61
N SER A 338 8.18 -3.90 25.93
CA SER A 338 8.09 -4.19 24.49
C SER A 338 7.04 -3.34 23.80
N CYS A 339 7.14 -3.23 22.48
CA CYS A 339 6.13 -2.55 21.69
C CYS A 339 4.88 -3.41 21.50
N SER A 340 3.74 -2.74 21.34
CA SER A 340 2.49 -3.31 20.84
C SER A 340 2.29 -2.96 19.36
N THR A 341 1.52 -3.78 18.64
CA THR A 341 1.17 -3.53 17.23
C THR A 341 -0.24 -2.97 17.09
N ILE A 342 -0.41 -2.06 16.13
CA ILE A 342 -1.69 -1.48 15.75
C ILE A 342 -2.11 -2.09 14.43
N ASN A 343 -3.09 -2.99 14.49
CA ASN A 343 -3.57 -3.70 13.30
C ASN A 343 -4.83 -3.07 12.72
N TYR A 344 -4.87 -2.99 11.40
CA TYR A 344 -6.03 -2.63 10.59
C TYR A 344 -6.40 -3.80 9.68
N ASN A 345 -7.69 -4.03 9.50
CA ASN A 345 -8.17 -5.05 8.58
C ASN A 345 -8.00 -4.57 7.12
N SER A 346 -6.87 -4.89 6.51
CA SER A 346 -6.47 -4.50 5.16
C SER A 346 -5.76 -5.63 4.42
N PRO A 347 -5.69 -5.55 3.08
CA PRO A 347 -4.72 -6.33 2.30
C PRO A 347 -3.30 -6.17 2.83
N SER A 348 -2.53 -7.27 2.90
CA SER A 348 -1.12 -7.19 3.32
C SER A 348 -0.23 -6.47 2.30
N THR A 349 -0.63 -6.45 1.02
CA THR A 349 0.10 -5.76 -0.07
C THR A 349 -0.84 -4.96 -0.95
N HIS A 350 -0.29 -3.97 -1.65
CA HIS A 350 -0.97 -3.21 -2.70
C HIS A 350 -0.84 -3.85 -4.09
N TYR A 351 -0.07 -4.94 -4.22
CA TYR A 351 0.07 -5.66 -5.49
C TYR A 351 -1.21 -6.46 -5.81
N VAL A 352 -1.79 -6.16 -6.96
CA VAL A 352 -2.98 -6.82 -7.50
C VAL A 352 -2.72 -7.09 -8.99
N TYR A 353 -2.54 -8.35 -9.37
CA TYR A 353 -2.44 -8.74 -10.78
C TYR A 353 -3.81 -9.17 -11.32
N SER A 354 -4.52 -10.02 -10.58
CA SER A 354 -5.89 -10.42 -10.92
C SER A 354 -6.75 -10.57 -9.68
N LEU A 355 -8.06 -10.42 -9.88
CA LEU A 355 -9.09 -10.50 -8.85
C LEU A 355 -10.22 -11.40 -9.33
N THR A 356 -10.65 -12.31 -8.47
CA THR A 356 -11.75 -13.24 -8.75
C THR A 356 -12.78 -13.17 -7.62
N LEU A 357 -14.05 -13.12 -8.00
CA LEU A 357 -15.18 -13.18 -7.08
C LEU A 357 -15.71 -14.61 -7.00
N SER A 358 -15.94 -15.12 -5.80
CA SER A 358 -16.64 -16.39 -5.58
C SER A 358 -17.62 -16.25 -4.42
N GLY A 359 -18.91 -16.29 -4.73
CA GLY A 359 -19.96 -15.98 -3.76
C GLY A 359 -19.79 -14.58 -3.15
N ASN A 360 -19.56 -14.52 -1.84
CA ASN A 360 -19.32 -13.29 -1.09
C ASN A 360 -17.83 -13.10 -0.72
N GLU A 361 -16.93 -13.81 -1.40
CA GLU A 361 -15.49 -13.74 -1.18
C GLU A 361 -14.79 -13.13 -2.39
N VAL A 362 -13.70 -12.41 -2.12
CA VAL A 362 -12.79 -11.88 -3.14
C VAL A 362 -11.47 -12.58 -2.96
N TRP A 363 -10.91 -13.10 -4.05
CA TRP A 363 -9.55 -13.64 -4.10
C TRP A 363 -8.68 -12.77 -4.99
N VAL A 364 -7.42 -12.58 -4.59
CA VAL A 364 -6.47 -11.73 -5.31
C VAL A 364 -5.16 -12.47 -5.49
N ALA A 365 -4.67 -12.52 -6.73
CA ALA A 365 -3.32 -12.95 -7.05
C ALA A 365 -2.38 -11.74 -7.02
N THR A 366 -1.33 -11.79 -6.20
CA THR A 366 -0.48 -10.61 -5.90
C THR A 366 0.83 -10.57 -6.69
N GLY A 367 1.03 -11.52 -7.59
CA GLY A 367 2.24 -11.65 -8.38
C GLY A 367 2.36 -10.60 -9.48
N GLY A 368 3.09 -10.95 -10.53
CA GLY A 368 3.05 -10.21 -11.78
C GLY A 368 4.21 -10.53 -12.70
N VAL A 369 4.13 -9.97 -13.89
CA VAL A 369 5.18 -10.03 -14.91
C VAL A 369 5.46 -8.63 -15.43
N LYS A 370 6.67 -8.41 -15.96
CA LYS A 370 7.00 -7.21 -16.73
C LYS A 370 6.24 -7.22 -18.07
N SER A 371 6.22 -6.10 -18.78
CA SER A 371 5.61 -5.99 -20.11
C SER A 371 6.18 -6.97 -21.14
N ASN A 372 7.41 -7.42 -20.95
CA ASN A 372 8.06 -8.44 -21.78
C ASN A 372 7.93 -9.87 -21.20
N TRP A 373 7.01 -10.09 -20.27
CA TRP A 373 6.76 -11.37 -19.59
C TRP A 373 7.93 -11.94 -18.77
N ASN A 374 8.92 -11.11 -18.42
CA ASN A 374 9.89 -11.48 -17.40
C ASN A 374 9.24 -11.49 -16.01
N VAL A 375 9.61 -12.49 -15.21
CA VAL A 375 9.18 -12.65 -13.82
C VAL A 375 9.58 -11.46 -12.96
N LEU A 376 8.78 -11.17 -11.93
CA LEU A 376 9.05 -10.13 -10.93
C LEU A 376 9.58 -10.71 -9.62
N LEU A 377 9.47 -12.03 -9.42
CA LEU A 377 9.87 -12.75 -8.21
C LEU A 377 9.14 -12.23 -6.96
N ARG A 378 7.85 -11.91 -7.08
CA ARG A 378 7.04 -11.48 -5.94
C ARG A 378 6.59 -12.68 -5.11
N GLU A 379 6.97 -12.69 -3.84
CA GLU A 379 6.64 -13.74 -2.86
C GLU A 379 5.45 -13.40 -1.95
N THR A 380 4.63 -12.41 -2.31
CA THR A 380 3.54 -11.89 -1.46
C THR A 380 2.29 -12.78 -1.40
N GLY A 381 2.27 -13.91 -2.12
CA GLY A 381 1.22 -14.92 -2.02
C GLY A 381 -0.13 -14.54 -2.64
N LEU A 382 -1.22 -14.94 -1.99
CA LEU A 382 -2.60 -14.63 -2.37
C LEU A 382 -3.30 -13.86 -1.25
N LEU A 383 -4.30 -13.05 -1.60
CA LEU A 383 -5.17 -12.40 -0.62
C LEU A 383 -6.60 -12.91 -0.76
N GLN A 384 -7.32 -12.92 0.35
CA GLN A 384 -8.73 -13.30 0.39
C GLN A 384 -9.52 -12.35 1.29
N LEU A 385 -10.56 -11.71 0.75
CA LEU A 385 -11.57 -11.01 1.55
C LEU A 385 -12.71 -11.97 1.83
N LYS A 386 -12.82 -12.44 3.07
CA LYS A 386 -13.85 -13.40 3.50
C LYS A 386 -14.59 -12.87 4.72
N LYS A 387 -15.92 -12.78 4.63
CA LYS A 387 -16.79 -12.26 5.71
C LYS A 387 -16.35 -10.86 6.21
N GLY A 388 -15.85 -10.04 5.29
CA GLY A 388 -15.37 -8.69 5.58
C GLY A 388 -13.98 -8.61 6.19
N VAL A 389 -13.24 -9.72 6.33
CA VAL A 389 -11.86 -9.77 6.85
C VAL A 389 -10.89 -10.13 5.73
N TRP A 390 -9.80 -9.39 5.62
CA TRP A 390 -8.67 -9.70 4.74
C TRP A 390 -7.79 -10.77 5.38
N LEU A 391 -7.50 -11.81 4.61
CA LEU A 391 -6.60 -12.91 4.95
C LEU A 391 -5.49 -12.94 3.90
N THR A 392 -4.30 -13.31 4.34
CA THR A 392 -3.13 -13.51 3.49
C THR A 392 -2.79 -15.00 3.47
N HIS A 393 -2.49 -15.52 2.29
CA HIS A 393 -2.01 -16.88 2.07
C HIS A 393 -0.61 -16.79 1.45
N ASP A 394 0.41 -16.97 2.27
CA ASP A 394 1.83 -16.83 1.95
C ASP A 394 2.66 -17.90 2.70
N GLN A 395 3.99 -17.86 2.60
CA GLN A 395 4.86 -18.84 3.26
C GLN A 395 4.80 -18.82 4.80
N TYR A 396 4.34 -17.73 5.41
CA TYR A 396 4.26 -17.60 6.86
C TYR A 396 2.95 -18.15 7.42
N THR A 397 1.88 -18.06 6.64
CA THR A 397 0.56 -18.62 6.96
C THR A 397 0.40 -20.06 6.46
N HIS A 398 1.06 -20.41 5.35
CA HIS A 398 1.06 -21.73 4.71
C HIS A 398 2.50 -22.09 4.25
N PRO A 399 3.25 -22.87 5.05
CA PRO A 399 4.65 -23.21 4.74
C PRO A 399 4.87 -23.89 3.38
N GLU A 400 3.85 -24.52 2.81
CA GLU A 400 3.86 -25.13 1.46
C GLU A 400 4.04 -24.09 0.35
N LEU A 401 3.79 -22.81 0.64
CA LEU A 401 4.04 -21.69 -0.26
C LEU A 401 5.46 -21.14 -0.17
N ALA A 402 6.35 -21.74 0.64
CA ALA A 402 7.75 -21.34 0.69
C ALA A 402 8.41 -21.44 -0.70
N GLY A 403 9.00 -20.33 -1.16
CA GLY A 403 9.59 -20.23 -2.50
C GLY A 403 8.57 -20.19 -3.64
N SER A 404 7.31 -19.86 -3.37
CA SER A 404 6.31 -19.55 -4.39
C SER A 404 6.44 -18.10 -4.88
N TYR A 405 6.38 -17.90 -6.20
CA TYR A 405 6.52 -16.58 -6.80
C TYR A 405 5.47 -16.31 -7.88
N ASP A 406 5.13 -15.03 -8.05
CA ASP A 406 4.39 -14.50 -9.19
C ASP A 406 3.07 -15.25 -9.48
N PHE A 407 2.17 -15.30 -8.50
CA PHE A 407 0.79 -15.71 -8.72
C PHE A 407 0.07 -14.74 -9.68
N LEU A 408 -0.35 -15.22 -10.85
CA LEU A 408 -1.04 -14.43 -11.87
C LEU A 408 -2.56 -14.63 -11.85
N GLN A 409 -3.04 -15.77 -11.38
CA GLN A 409 -4.48 -16.02 -11.32
C GLN A 409 -4.83 -16.86 -10.12
N VAL A 410 -5.99 -16.59 -9.55
CA VAL A 410 -6.64 -17.42 -8.52
C VAL A 410 -8.06 -17.70 -8.98
N LEU A 411 -8.46 -18.97 -8.95
CA LEU A 411 -9.71 -19.46 -9.49
C LEU A 411 -10.34 -20.45 -8.49
N PRO A 412 -11.29 -19.99 -7.67
CA PRO A 412 -12.09 -20.86 -6.83
C PRO A 412 -12.88 -21.85 -7.68
N HIS A 413 -12.88 -23.12 -7.29
CA HIS A 413 -13.67 -24.17 -7.92
C HIS A 413 -15.17 -23.95 -7.60
N PRO A 414 -16.08 -24.30 -8.53
CA PRO A 414 -17.52 -24.23 -8.29
C PRO A 414 -18.05 -25.07 -7.10
N ASP A 415 -17.22 -25.93 -6.51
CA ASP A 415 -17.58 -26.75 -5.33
C ASP A 415 -17.64 -25.91 -4.04
N GLY A 416 -17.00 -24.73 -4.03
CA GLY A 416 -16.91 -23.83 -2.90
C GLY A 416 -15.84 -24.18 -1.85
N GLU A 417 -15.05 -25.23 -2.08
CA GLU A 417 -14.02 -25.73 -1.16
C GLU A 417 -12.62 -25.64 -1.78
N THR A 418 -12.49 -26.03 -3.04
CA THR A 418 -11.21 -26.08 -3.74
C THR A 418 -10.89 -24.71 -4.35
N VAL A 419 -9.62 -24.29 -4.30
CA VAL A 419 -9.14 -23.10 -5.03
C VAL A 419 -7.88 -23.44 -5.80
N TYR A 420 -7.79 -23.02 -7.05
CA TYR A 420 -6.59 -23.17 -7.87
C TYR A 420 -5.88 -21.82 -8.02
N ALA A 421 -4.56 -21.82 -8.01
CA ALA A 421 -3.76 -20.61 -8.21
C ALA A 421 -2.61 -20.87 -9.19
N ALA A 422 -2.53 -20.05 -10.23
CA ALA A 422 -1.52 -20.10 -11.28
C ALA A 422 -0.30 -19.27 -10.87
N SER A 423 0.86 -19.91 -10.74
CA SER A 423 2.15 -19.24 -10.56
C SER A 423 2.94 -19.26 -11.87
N PHE A 424 3.47 -18.10 -12.27
CA PHE A 424 4.30 -17.98 -13.47
C PHE A 424 5.77 -18.38 -13.23
N TYR A 425 6.03 -19.10 -12.14
CA TYR A 425 7.37 -19.56 -11.76
C TYR A 425 7.39 -21.02 -11.30
N ASN A 426 6.44 -21.42 -10.45
CA ASN A 426 6.47 -22.70 -9.76
C ASN A 426 5.52 -23.74 -10.36
N GLY A 427 4.37 -23.34 -10.88
CA GLY A 427 3.35 -24.24 -11.43
C GLY A 427 1.93 -23.88 -11.01
N LEU A 428 1.08 -24.91 -10.87
CA LEU A 428 -0.31 -24.77 -10.44
C LEU A 428 -0.46 -25.21 -8.99
N TYR A 429 -0.95 -24.33 -8.13
CA TYR A 429 -1.28 -24.67 -6.76
C TYR A 429 -2.76 -25.04 -6.63
N LYS A 430 -3.06 -26.08 -5.86
CA LYS A 430 -4.41 -26.46 -5.41
C LYS A 430 -4.50 -26.28 -3.90
N TYR A 431 -5.49 -25.52 -3.45
CA TYR A 431 -5.84 -25.33 -2.05
C TYR A 431 -7.12 -26.10 -1.75
N ASP A 432 -7.13 -26.87 -0.68
CA ASP A 432 -8.29 -27.67 -0.23
C ASP A 432 -9.07 -27.02 0.92
N GLY A 433 -8.72 -25.79 1.30
CA GLY A 433 -9.27 -25.09 2.46
C GLY A 433 -8.39 -25.19 3.71
N GLU A 434 -7.35 -26.02 3.71
CA GLU A 434 -6.40 -26.17 4.81
C GLU A 434 -4.95 -26.04 4.33
N SER A 435 -4.58 -26.69 3.23
CA SER A 435 -3.21 -26.78 2.75
C SER A 435 -3.10 -26.59 1.23
N PHE A 436 -1.91 -26.21 0.78
CA PHE A 436 -1.60 -26.07 -0.65
C PHE A 436 -0.81 -27.27 -1.17
N PHE A 437 -1.21 -27.79 -2.32
CA PHE A 437 -0.46 -28.77 -3.09
C PHE A 437 0.01 -28.16 -4.41
N LEU A 438 1.31 -28.27 -4.72
CA LEU A 438 1.90 -27.78 -5.97
C LEU A 438 1.93 -28.88 -7.03
N TYR A 439 1.27 -28.65 -8.17
CA TYR A 439 1.48 -29.37 -9.42
C TYR A 439 2.55 -28.67 -10.26
N ASN A 440 3.61 -29.39 -10.62
CA ASN A 440 4.69 -28.90 -11.48
C ASN A 440 5.26 -30.04 -12.35
N LYS A 441 6.38 -29.79 -13.04
CA LYS A 441 7.05 -30.78 -13.89
C LYS A 441 7.42 -32.11 -13.23
N ASP A 442 7.51 -32.16 -11.91
CA ASP A 442 8.03 -33.32 -11.18
C ASP A 442 6.91 -34.28 -10.75
N ASN A 443 5.66 -33.82 -10.73
CA ASN A 443 4.52 -34.59 -10.22
C ASN A 443 3.23 -34.46 -11.07
N SER A 444 3.29 -33.76 -12.20
CA SER A 444 2.18 -33.60 -13.14
C SER A 444 2.70 -33.58 -14.60
N PRO A 445 1.83 -33.67 -15.60
CA PRO A 445 2.22 -33.51 -17.00
C PRO A 445 2.61 -32.09 -17.43
N LEU A 446 2.52 -31.10 -16.53
CA LEU A 446 3.05 -29.77 -16.79
C LEU A 446 4.54 -29.84 -17.14
N GLN A 447 4.99 -28.93 -17.99
CA GLN A 447 6.34 -28.90 -18.52
C GLN A 447 6.98 -27.52 -18.35
N THR A 448 8.29 -27.49 -18.53
CA THR A 448 9.08 -26.26 -18.49
C THR A 448 9.34 -25.75 -19.89
N HIS A 449 9.75 -24.49 -19.97
CA HIS A 449 10.24 -23.91 -21.22
C HIS A 449 11.54 -24.64 -21.62
N PRO A 450 11.76 -25.06 -22.88
CA PRO A 450 12.97 -25.80 -23.28
C PRO A 450 14.32 -25.12 -22.94
N ALA A 451 14.39 -23.78 -23.04
CA ALA A 451 15.53 -22.96 -22.60
C ALA A 451 15.56 -22.58 -21.10
N ASP A 452 14.53 -22.90 -20.31
CA ASP A 452 14.48 -22.69 -18.86
C ASP A 452 13.88 -23.94 -18.21
N THR A 453 14.75 -24.90 -17.89
CA THR A 453 14.35 -26.22 -17.43
C THR A 453 14.00 -26.29 -15.94
N PHE A 454 14.06 -25.17 -15.22
CA PHE A 454 13.86 -25.10 -13.78
C PHE A 454 12.42 -24.71 -13.42
N HIS A 455 11.79 -23.82 -14.19
CA HIS A 455 10.52 -23.18 -13.82
C HIS A 455 9.35 -23.71 -14.63
N THR A 456 8.27 -24.06 -13.94
CA THR A 456 6.99 -24.43 -14.56
C THR A 456 6.11 -23.19 -14.56
N ARG A 457 5.84 -22.62 -15.74
CA ARG A 457 5.10 -21.36 -15.86
C ARG A 457 3.64 -21.63 -16.19
N VAL A 458 2.74 -21.30 -15.25
CA VAL A 458 1.30 -21.33 -15.47
C VAL A 458 0.77 -19.90 -15.49
N ALA A 459 0.20 -19.50 -16.62
CA ALA A 459 -0.16 -18.11 -16.89
C ALA A 459 -1.66 -17.81 -16.76
N GLY A 460 -2.48 -18.81 -17.01
CA GLY A 460 -3.93 -18.69 -17.05
C GLY A 460 -4.59 -20.03 -16.77
N ILE A 461 -5.77 -19.96 -16.17
CA ILE A 461 -6.62 -21.11 -15.83
C ILE A 461 -8.10 -20.77 -16.02
N ALA A 462 -8.89 -21.75 -16.45
CA ALA A 462 -10.35 -21.61 -16.59
C ALA A 462 -11.05 -22.96 -16.43
N PHE A 463 -12.27 -22.97 -15.89
CA PHE A 463 -13.12 -24.15 -15.88
C PHE A 463 -14.02 -24.17 -17.11
N ASP A 464 -14.20 -25.34 -17.72
CA ASP A 464 -15.26 -25.57 -18.69
C ASP A 464 -16.59 -25.95 -18.00
N GLU A 465 -17.66 -26.13 -18.79
CA GLU A 465 -18.98 -26.53 -18.27
C GLU A 465 -18.99 -27.91 -17.59
N SER A 466 -18.03 -28.77 -17.93
CA SER A 466 -17.84 -30.08 -17.31
C SER A 466 -16.95 -30.05 -16.07
N GLN A 467 -16.56 -28.86 -15.61
CA GLN A 467 -15.65 -28.63 -14.48
C GLN A 467 -14.25 -29.20 -14.68
N ASN A 468 -13.81 -29.36 -15.93
CA ASN A 468 -12.39 -29.60 -16.20
C ASN A 468 -11.64 -28.28 -16.12
N LEU A 469 -10.47 -28.30 -15.47
CA LEU A 469 -9.61 -27.14 -15.34
C LEU A 469 -8.63 -27.08 -16.51
N TRP A 470 -8.85 -26.14 -17.42
CA TRP A 470 -7.95 -25.82 -18.51
C TRP A 470 -6.85 -24.87 -18.04
N ILE A 471 -5.63 -25.09 -18.53
CA ILE A 471 -4.39 -24.51 -18.00
C ILE A 471 -3.49 -24.07 -19.14
N SER A 472 -2.99 -22.84 -19.06
CA SER A 472 -1.98 -22.28 -19.96
C SER A 472 -0.57 -22.49 -19.39
N ASN A 473 0.15 -23.48 -19.91
CA ASN A 473 1.53 -23.79 -19.53
C ASN A 473 2.51 -23.08 -20.49
N ASN A 474 2.78 -21.81 -20.20
CA ASN A 474 3.47 -20.89 -21.10
C ASN A 474 4.86 -21.40 -21.55
N TYR A 475 5.07 -21.34 -22.87
CA TYR A 475 6.26 -21.80 -23.60
C TYR A 475 6.67 -23.26 -23.37
N SER A 476 5.76 -24.10 -22.87
CA SER A 476 6.03 -25.53 -22.79
C SER A 476 5.79 -26.21 -24.16
N PRO A 477 6.42 -27.38 -24.41
CA PRO A 477 6.17 -28.16 -25.63
C PRO A 477 4.70 -28.55 -25.84
N THR A 478 3.94 -28.77 -24.76
CA THR A 478 2.49 -29.00 -24.77
C THR A 478 1.79 -27.91 -23.95
N PRO A 479 1.59 -26.72 -24.55
CA PRO A 479 1.30 -25.48 -23.81
C PRO A 479 -0.14 -25.39 -23.26
N ILE A 480 -1.04 -26.25 -23.72
CA ILE A 480 -2.43 -26.32 -23.26
C ILE A 480 -2.59 -27.62 -22.49
N CYS A 481 -3.02 -27.55 -21.24
CA CYS A 481 -3.30 -28.73 -20.42
C CYS A 481 -4.72 -28.67 -19.85
N VAL A 482 -5.28 -29.83 -19.54
CA VAL A 482 -6.55 -29.98 -18.85
C VAL A 482 -6.38 -30.97 -17.70
N LEU A 483 -6.83 -30.57 -16.51
CA LEU A 483 -7.07 -31.45 -15.36
C LEU A 483 -8.57 -31.76 -15.35
N LYS A 484 -8.92 -32.99 -15.72
CA LYS A 484 -10.30 -33.46 -15.78
C LYS A 484 -10.90 -33.56 -14.37
N ALA A 485 -12.23 -33.51 -14.29
CA ALA A 485 -12.96 -33.58 -13.01
C ALA A 485 -12.72 -34.91 -12.24
N ASP A 486 -12.35 -35.98 -12.94
CA ASP A 486 -11.96 -37.27 -12.34
C ASP A 486 -10.51 -37.31 -11.83
N GLY A 487 -9.73 -36.24 -12.06
CA GLY A 487 -8.34 -36.10 -11.66
C GLY A 487 -7.33 -36.52 -12.72
N GLU A 488 -7.77 -37.00 -13.88
CA GLU A 488 -6.88 -37.33 -14.99
C GLU A 488 -6.36 -36.07 -15.70
N TRP A 489 -5.16 -36.16 -16.25
CA TRP A 489 -4.51 -35.05 -16.95
C TRP A 489 -4.31 -35.36 -18.42
N GLN A 490 -4.42 -34.33 -19.24
CA GLN A 490 -4.05 -34.38 -20.65
C GLN A 490 -3.44 -33.04 -21.06
N CYS A 491 -2.43 -33.07 -21.92
CA CYS A 491 -1.82 -31.87 -22.47
C CYS A 491 -1.67 -31.99 -23.98
N PHE A 492 -1.83 -30.87 -24.67
CA PHE A 492 -1.93 -30.76 -26.11
C PHE A 492 -0.76 -29.97 -26.65
N ASN A 493 -0.19 -30.45 -27.75
CA ASN A 493 0.61 -29.60 -28.62
C ASN A 493 -0.35 -28.79 -29.49
N THR A 494 -0.01 -27.55 -29.82
CA THR A 494 -0.85 -26.76 -30.73
C THR A 494 -0.50 -27.14 -32.17
N ALA A 495 -1.49 -27.52 -32.98
CA ALA A 495 -1.29 -27.82 -34.41
C ALA A 495 -0.68 -26.63 -35.20
N CYS A 496 -0.81 -25.42 -34.66
CA CYS A 496 -0.32 -24.15 -35.16
C CYS A 496 1.08 -23.80 -34.63
N GLY A 497 1.66 -24.63 -33.75
CA GLY A 497 3.03 -24.51 -33.24
C GLY A 497 3.29 -23.33 -32.31
N ASN A 498 2.26 -22.63 -31.85
CA ASN A 498 2.42 -21.52 -30.90
C ASN A 498 2.40 -22.05 -29.46
N GLN A 499 3.43 -21.68 -28.68
CA GLN A 499 3.61 -22.10 -27.29
C GLN A 499 3.45 -20.92 -26.31
N SER A 500 3.22 -19.71 -26.80
CA SER A 500 3.23 -18.45 -26.04
C SER A 500 1.89 -18.14 -25.34
N VAL A 501 1.11 -19.17 -25.00
CA VAL A 501 -0.24 -19.01 -24.39
C VAL A 501 -0.15 -18.40 -23.00
N THR A 502 -1.08 -17.49 -22.69
CA THR A 502 -1.09 -16.74 -21.43
C THR A 502 -2.44 -16.72 -20.73
N HIS A 503 -3.21 -15.63 -20.78
CA HIS A 503 -4.58 -15.60 -20.24
C HIS A 503 -5.47 -16.54 -21.04
N LEU A 504 -6.43 -17.15 -20.36
CA LEU A 504 -7.33 -18.16 -20.92
C LEU A 504 -8.78 -17.81 -20.56
N THR A 505 -9.68 -17.91 -21.54
CA THR A 505 -11.12 -17.94 -21.35
C THR A 505 -11.76 -19.00 -22.24
N ILE A 506 -12.95 -19.46 -21.90
CA ILE A 506 -13.68 -20.48 -22.65
C ILE A 506 -14.99 -19.85 -23.10
N ASP A 507 -15.24 -19.86 -24.41
CA ASP A 507 -16.47 -19.29 -24.96
C ASP A 507 -17.69 -20.21 -24.74
N GLN A 508 -18.87 -19.70 -25.05
CA GLN A 508 -20.13 -20.43 -24.85
C GLN A 508 -20.25 -21.68 -25.76
N ASN A 509 -19.41 -21.82 -26.78
CA ASN A 509 -19.33 -23.00 -27.64
C ASN A 509 -18.27 -24.00 -27.16
N GLY A 510 -17.55 -23.70 -26.08
CA GLY A 510 -16.51 -24.54 -25.50
C GLY A 510 -15.13 -24.32 -26.09
N TYR A 511 -14.92 -23.36 -27.00
CA TYR A 511 -13.60 -23.09 -27.56
C TYR A 511 -12.73 -22.32 -26.57
N LYS A 512 -11.44 -22.66 -26.53
CA LYS A 512 -10.47 -22.07 -25.60
C LYS A 512 -9.77 -20.92 -26.30
N TRP A 513 -9.92 -19.73 -25.75
CA TRP A 513 -9.29 -18.51 -26.24
C TRP A 513 -8.14 -18.12 -25.34
N PHE A 514 -6.96 -18.01 -25.94
CA PHE A 514 -5.74 -17.63 -25.26
C PHE A 514 -5.20 -16.30 -25.78
N SER A 515 -4.69 -15.44 -24.90
CA SER A 515 -3.80 -14.37 -25.32
C SER A 515 -2.40 -14.92 -25.53
N LEU A 516 -1.63 -14.31 -26.44
CA LEU A 516 -0.27 -14.71 -26.76
C LEU A 516 0.74 -13.65 -26.34
N ASN A 517 1.89 -14.07 -25.80
CA ASN A 517 3.00 -13.18 -25.46
C ASN A 517 4.09 -13.10 -26.54
N GLU A 518 3.68 -13.03 -27.81
CA GLU A 518 4.55 -12.90 -28.98
C GLU A 518 4.22 -11.63 -29.79
N ALA A 519 5.20 -10.99 -30.43
CA ALA A 519 4.98 -9.70 -31.10
C ALA A 519 4.11 -9.77 -32.36
N ASN A 520 4.06 -10.93 -33.03
CA ASN A 520 3.41 -11.16 -34.32
C ASN A 520 2.03 -11.84 -34.20
N ALA A 521 1.60 -12.21 -32.99
CA ALA A 521 0.39 -12.99 -32.74
C ALA A 521 -0.34 -12.45 -31.50
N GLY A 522 -1.66 -12.32 -31.57
CA GLY A 522 -2.44 -11.74 -30.47
C GLY A 522 -3.25 -12.75 -29.69
N LEU A 523 -4.02 -13.58 -30.42
CA LEU A 523 -4.89 -14.59 -29.83
C LEU A 523 -4.62 -15.96 -30.46
N LEU A 524 -4.90 -17.01 -29.70
CA LEU A 524 -5.03 -18.38 -30.18
C LEU A 524 -6.39 -18.93 -29.78
N VAL A 525 -7.11 -19.51 -30.74
CA VAL A 525 -8.32 -20.28 -30.50
C VAL A 525 -7.98 -21.75 -30.64
N PHE A 526 -8.38 -22.55 -29.65
CA PHE A 526 -8.16 -23.99 -29.62
C PHE A 526 -9.49 -24.73 -29.45
N ASP A 527 -9.60 -25.82 -30.18
CA ASP A 527 -10.67 -26.80 -30.11
C ASP A 527 -10.04 -28.18 -30.00
N GLU A 528 -10.30 -28.86 -28.90
CA GLU A 528 -9.83 -30.22 -28.63
C GLU A 528 -10.66 -31.31 -29.30
N GLY A 529 -11.72 -30.94 -30.03
CA GLY A 529 -12.65 -31.88 -30.64
C GLY A 529 -13.15 -32.91 -29.63
N ASN A 530 -12.83 -34.16 -29.86
CA ASN A 530 -13.01 -35.20 -28.85
C ASN A 530 -11.73 -35.32 -28.01
N LEU A 531 -11.83 -35.03 -26.71
CA LEU A 531 -10.73 -35.18 -25.75
C LEU A 531 -9.98 -36.53 -25.83
N ASP A 532 -10.65 -37.62 -26.22
CA ASP A 532 -10.01 -38.94 -26.33
C ASP A 532 -9.37 -39.22 -27.72
N ASP A 533 -9.50 -38.32 -28.69
CA ASP A 533 -8.99 -38.43 -30.07
C ASP A 533 -8.08 -37.24 -30.46
N PRO A 534 -6.76 -37.33 -30.27
CA PRO A 534 -5.85 -36.21 -30.52
C PRO A 534 -5.69 -35.82 -32.01
N GLU A 535 -6.30 -36.55 -32.95
CA GLU A 535 -6.19 -36.27 -34.39
C GLU A 535 -7.24 -35.27 -34.89
N ASP A 536 -8.23 -34.89 -34.06
CA ASP A 536 -9.28 -33.92 -34.43
C ASP A 536 -9.10 -32.51 -33.84
N ASP A 537 -8.02 -32.29 -33.07
CA ASP A 537 -7.62 -30.98 -32.54
C ASP A 537 -7.46 -29.91 -33.63
N ARG A 538 -8.05 -28.73 -33.40
CA ARG A 538 -7.93 -27.56 -34.29
C ARG A 538 -7.37 -26.38 -33.51
N CYS A 539 -6.54 -25.57 -34.18
CA CYS A 539 -6.18 -24.26 -33.65
C CYS A 539 -6.04 -23.19 -34.74
N ARG A 540 -6.30 -21.95 -34.34
CA ARG A 540 -6.18 -20.75 -35.18
C ARG A 540 -5.48 -19.65 -34.42
N VAL A 541 -4.50 -19.01 -35.06
CA VAL A 541 -3.87 -17.79 -34.54
C VAL A 541 -4.52 -16.58 -35.19
N ILE A 542 -4.91 -15.61 -34.36
CA ILE A 542 -5.48 -14.32 -34.78
C ILE A 542 -4.46 -13.22 -34.47
N SER A 543 -4.19 -12.39 -35.46
CA SER A 543 -3.24 -11.29 -35.39
C SER A 543 -3.75 -10.08 -36.18
N THR A 544 -3.06 -8.96 -36.03
CA THR A 544 -3.25 -7.74 -36.83
C THR A 544 -3.08 -7.97 -38.34
N SER A 545 -2.42 -9.05 -38.78
CA SER A 545 -2.20 -9.33 -40.20
C SER A 545 -3.32 -10.13 -40.86
N ASN A 546 -4.20 -10.78 -40.08
CA ASN A 546 -5.25 -11.67 -40.59
C ASN A 546 -6.65 -11.38 -40.03
N SER A 547 -6.78 -10.28 -39.27
CA SER A 547 -8.02 -9.85 -38.63
C SER A 547 -8.04 -8.34 -38.43
N LEU A 548 -9.10 -7.82 -37.83
CA LEU A 548 -9.25 -6.41 -37.47
C LEU A 548 -8.72 -6.10 -36.05
N LEU A 549 -8.04 -7.06 -35.40
CA LEU A 549 -7.37 -6.87 -34.11
C LEU A 549 -6.53 -5.58 -34.13
N PRO A 550 -6.73 -4.63 -33.19
CA PRO A 550 -6.03 -3.33 -33.23
C PRO A 550 -4.53 -3.42 -32.98
N ASP A 551 -4.12 -4.35 -32.12
CA ASP A 551 -2.74 -4.56 -31.70
C ASP A 551 -2.55 -6.03 -31.27
N ASN A 552 -1.37 -6.61 -31.53
CA ASN A 552 -1.08 -7.98 -31.12
C ASN A 552 -0.84 -8.12 -29.61
N THR A 553 -0.58 -7.02 -28.89
CA THR A 553 -0.50 -7.06 -27.42
C THR A 553 -1.91 -7.07 -26.82
N VAL A 554 -2.41 -8.28 -26.55
CA VAL A 554 -3.70 -8.52 -25.87
C VAL A 554 -3.47 -8.69 -24.37
N ASN A 555 -4.05 -7.82 -23.56
CA ASN A 555 -3.87 -7.80 -22.11
C ASN A 555 -4.94 -8.58 -21.35
N CYS A 556 -6.16 -8.69 -21.91
CA CYS A 556 -7.26 -9.41 -21.29
C CYS A 556 -8.22 -9.96 -22.35
N ILE A 557 -8.93 -11.04 -21.98
CA ILE A 557 -9.98 -11.65 -22.80
C ILE A 557 -11.17 -11.95 -21.88
N ALA A 558 -12.38 -11.65 -22.34
CA ALA A 558 -13.62 -11.95 -21.63
C ALA A 558 -14.72 -12.35 -22.61
N VAL A 559 -15.64 -13.19 -22.16
CA VAL A 559 -16.82 -13.60 -22.95
C VAL A 559 -18.03 -12.87 -22.37
N ASP A 560 -18.81 -12.23 -23.22
CA ASP A 560 -20.03 -11.55 -22.79
C ASP A 560 -21.25 -12.49 -22.75
N LEU A 561 -22.41 -11.93 -22.40
CA LEU A 561 -23.67 -12.67 -22.30
C LEU A 561 -24.25 -13.06 -23.66
N ASP A 562 -23.90 -12.36 -24.73
CA ASP A 562 -24.34 -12.63 -26.11
C ASP A 562 -23.42 -13.66 -26.81
N GLY A 563 -22.34 -14.09 -26.13
CA GLY A 563 -21.39 -15.08 -26.61
C GLY A 563 -20.23 -14.50 -27.42
N GLU A 564 -20.10 -13.17 -27.48
CA GLU A 564 -18.98 -12.53 -28.14
C GLU A 564 -17.73 -12.58 -27.26
N VAL A 565 -16.57 -12.80 -27.89
CA VAL A 565 -15.28 -12.78 -27.20
C VAL A 565 -14.63 -11.41 -27.33
N TRP A 566 -14.51 -10.70 -26.21
CA TRP A 566 -13.86 -9.41 -26.11
C TRP A 566 -12.37 -9.55 -25.83
N ALA A 567 -11.54 -8.87 -26.61
CA ALA A 567 -10.10 -8.78 -26.39
C ALA A 567 -9.68 -7.33 -26.13
N GLY A 568 -9.09 -7.07 -24.97
CA GLY A 568 -8.55 -5.76 -24.60
C GLY A 568 -7.09 -5.62 -25.06
N THR A 569 -6.83 -4.70 -26.00
CA THR A 569 -5.47 -4.47 -26.53
C THR A 569 -4.89 -3.14 -26.07
N THR A 570 -3.59 -2.92 -26.31
CA THR A 570 -2.93 -1.62 -26.07
C THR A 570 -3.50 -0.46 -26.92
N LYS A 571 -4.26 -0.78 -27.97
CA LYS A 571 -4.93 0.21 -28.86
C LYS A 571 -6.46 0.14 -28.78
N GLY A 572 -6.99 -0.33 -27.64
CA GLY A 572 -8.42 -0.40 -27.37
C GLY A 572 -9.01 -1.82 -27.51
N PRO A 573 -10.27 -2.00 -27.07
CA PRO A 573 -10.95 -3.29 -27.13
C PRO A 573 -11.45 -3.63 -28.54
N ILE A 574 -11.67 -4.92 -28.78
CA ILE A 574 -12.34 -5.45 -29.98
C ILE A 574 -13.23 -6.65 -29.56
N ALA A 575 -14.37 -6.83 -30.22
CA ALA A 575 -15.27 -7.96 -29.98
C ALA A 575 -15.25 -8.95 -31.16
N PHE A 576 -15.22 -10.25 -30.88
CA PHE A 576 -15.23 -11.33 -31.86
C PHE A 576 -16.59 -12.04 -31.85
N ALA A 577 -17.49 -11.58 -32.71
CA ALA A 577 -18.81 -12.16 -32.94
C ALA A 577 -18.74 -13.28 -34.00
N CYS A 578 -18.11 -14.41 -33.66
CA CYS A 578 -17.75 -15.44 -34.64
C CYS A 578 -18.87 -16.45 -34.94
N GLY A 579 -20.02 -16.34 -34.27
CA GLY A 579 -21.05 -17.38 -34.27
C GLY A 579 -20.51 -18.68 -33.69
N ASP A 580 -20.87 -19.80 -34.30
CA ASP A 580 -20.51 -21.14 -33.81
C ASP A 580 -19.14 -21.64 -34.34
N ASP A 581 -18.42 -20.85 -35.15
CA ASP A 581 -17.17 -21.28 -35.78
C ASP A 581 -16.10 -20.17 -35.80
N PRO A 582 -15.26 -20.08 -34.75
CA PRO A 582 -14.15 -19.14 -34.71
C PRO A 582 -13.01 -19.49 -35.67
N PHE A 583 -13.06 -20.62 -36.38
CA PHE A 583 -12.07 -20.99 -37.40
C PHE A 583 -12.41 -20.42 -38.77
N ASN A 584 -13.63 -19.92 -38.96
CA ASN A 584 -14.01 -19.25 -40.19
C ASN A 584 -13.38 -17.84 -40.26
N GLU A 585 -12.35 -17.70 -41.09
CA GLU A 585 -11.64 -16.42 -41.25
C GLU A 585 -12.55 -15.30 -41.74
N SER A 586 -13.52 -15.58 -42.60
CA SER A 586 -14.39 -14.53 -43.15
C SER A 586 -15.41 -13.97 -42.15
N LEU A 587 -15.82 -14.78 -41.17
CA LEU A 587 -16.79 -14.39 -40.15
C LEU A 587 -16.12 -13.83 -38.91
N CYS A 588 -15.02 -14.46 -38.48
CA CYS A 588 -14.34 -14.16 -37.23
C CYS A 588 -13.15 -13.21 -37.49
N GLN A 589 -13.47 -11.97 -37.89
CA GLN A 589 -12.49 -10.90 -38.14
C GLN A 589 -12.35 -9.93 -36.96
N GLY A 590 -13.33 -9.89 -36.06
CA GLY A 590 -13.42 -8.91 -34.97
C GLY A 590 -14.08 -7.60 -35.41
N ASN A 591 -14.80 -6.95 -34.50
CA ASN A 591 -15.52 -5.71 -34.72
C ASN A 591 -15.14 -4.68 -33.65
N LYS A 592 -14.81 -3.46 -34.09
CA LYS A 592 -14.51 -2.35 -33.17
C LYS A 592 -15.81 -1.66 -32.81
N SER A 593 -16.22 -1.79 -31.56
CA SER A 593 -17.34 -1.03 -31.03
C SER A 593 -16.92 0.43 -30.86
N ILE A 594 -17.52 1.33 -31.65
CA ILE A 594 -17.41 2.78 -31.45
C ILE A 594 -18.44 3.16 -30.40
N GLY A 595 -18.01 3.44 -29.18
CA GLY A 595 -18.87 4.08 -28.18
C GLY A 595 -18.94 5.58 -28.47
N GLU A 596 -20.13 6.11 -28.74
CA GLU A 596 -20.38 7.55 -28.62
C GLU A 596 -20.52 7.86 -27.13
N LEU A 597 -19.78 8.87 -26.66
CA LEU A 597 -19.86 9.32 -25.28
C LEU A 597 -21.11 10.20 -25.17
N ASP A 598 -22.23 9.61 -24.78
CA ASP A 598 -23.42 10.37 -24.41
C ASP A 598 -23.13 11.02 -23.05
N ASP A 599 -23.13 12.36 -22.99
CA ASP A 599 -22.85 13.19 -21.80
C ASP A 599 -23.83 12.93 -20.62
N PHE A 600 -23.75 11.75 -19.99
CA PHE A 600 -24.44 11.43 -18.75
C PHE A 600 -23.43 11.21 -17.62
N GLY A 601 -23.19 12.27 -16.85
CA GLY A 601 -22.64 12.15 -15.49
C GLY A 601 -21.29 12.83 -15.20
N ALA A 602 -21.02 14.00 -15.77
CA ALA A 602 -19.98 14.90 -15.26
C ALA A 602 -20.39 15.53 -13.92
#